data_AF-A0A970K043-F1
#
_entry.id   AF-A0A970K043-F1
#
_cell.length_a   1.000
_cell.length_b   1.000
_cell.length_c   1.000
_cell.angle_alpha   90.00
_cell.angle_beta   90.00
_cell.angle_gamma   90.00
#
_symmetry.space_group_name_H-M   'P 1'
#
loop_
_entity.id
_entity.type
_entity.pdbx_description
1 polymer ?
#
loop_
_entity_poly.entity_id
_entity_poly.type
_entity_poly.pdbx_seq_one_letter_code
_entity_poly.pdbx_strand_id
1 'polypeptide(L)'
;MPVSYDPSLTLQLKKKAYELGADLVGFANIERFENAPVMMSPQGILPTARTVMVCAIHHPDATIELDGEESAHISDSYGVQIAMNDKLDHISFTLACLLEDMGYRSVPIVSSNIWRYKAYKDLKAVFAPDISHIYAAVTAGLTELGWNGLSLSPEYGPRNRFVSVITDAEIEPTPLYKGQALCDMCGACIRHCPAQAFTKEVEGVKNVRVEDKDNRFANKNLWRCAWSEHFALDLDKGVPDVVTEAEILDAVEKQGRRSGTLGTCLKVCVPPDLRMEKPDYTSFTTRQNQFRPTGLPMPRKIIDQAILTATNYAADQVVVLSEKAARAKGIELDSLLPDAKSIMAVGIKWRLDGYAGIDPQDKTRITDAIQQEHSERCCSRRWILPVSLTHWVFPLFPSRRKRKASSATSSCSEKCRKAMACAILQSSSTVICRI
;
A
#
# COMPACT_ATOMS: atom_id res chain seq x y z
N MET A 1 24.17 -3.15 19.29
CA MET A 1 23.01 -2.43 19.86
C MET A 1 21.81 -2.77 18.99
N PRO A 2 20.61 -2.99 19.53
CA PRO A 2 19.43 -3.10 18.67
C PRO A 2 19.31 -1.81 17.85
N VAL A 3 19.08 -1.95 16.54
CA VAL A 3 18.86 -0.81 15.65
C VAL A 3 17.64 -0.05 16.16
N SER A 4 17.83 1.21 16.52
CA SER A 4 16.73 2.11 16.90
C SER A 4 16.36 2.93 15.68
N TYR A 5 15.30 2.52 15.00
CA TYR A 5 14.75 3.29 13.88
C TYR A 5 14.12 4.59 14.38
N ASP A 6 14.20 5.66 13.58
CA ASP A 6 13.41 6.88 13.82
C ASP A 6 12.02 6.72 13.19
N PRO A 7 10.94 6.56 13.99
CA PRO A 7 9.60 6.43 13.45
C PRO A 7 9.13 7.71 12.73
N SER A 8 9.70 8.87 13.07
CA SER A 8 9.33 10.15 12.48
C SER A 8 9.65 10.20 10.99
N LEU A 9 10.80 9.64 10.58
CA LEU A 9 11.22 9.59 9.18
C LEU A 9 10.25 8.75 8.35
N THR A 10 9.90 7.55 8.83
CA THR A 10 8.92 6.67 8.19
C THR A 10 7.59 7.40 7.93
N LEU A 11 7.08 8.11 8.94
CA LEU A 11 5.81 8.83 8.86
C LEU A 11 5.90 10.01 7.89
N GLN A 12 6.98 10.78 7.90
CA GLN A 12 7.18 11.90 6.97
C GLN A 12 7.19 11.43 5.51
N LEU A 13 7.91 10.35 5.22
CA LEU A 13 7.98 9.78 3.87
C LEU A 13 6.64 9.20 3.41
N LYS A 14 5.93 8.46 4.27
CA LYS A 14 4.58 7.96 3.98
C LYS A 14 3.62 9.10 3.70
N LYS A 15 3.61 10.13 4.56
CA LYS A 15 2.76 11.32 4.40
C LYS A 15 3.00 11.96 3.03
N LYS A 16 4.27 12.25 2.71
CA LYS A 16 4.61 12.88 1.44
C LYS A 16 4.20 12.02 0.24
N ALA A 17 4.47 10.71 0.28
CA ALA A 17 4.08 9.80 -0.79
C ALA A 17 2.55 9.78 -1.01
N TYR A 18 1.76 9.77 0.06
CA TYR A 18 0.30 9.84 -0.04
C TYR A 18 -0.21 11.19 -0.55
N GLU A 19 0.40 12.32 -0.16
CA GLU A 19 0.10 13.65 -0.69
C GLU A 19 0.38 13.74 -2.21
N LEU A 20 1.43 13.05 -2.67
CA LEU A 20 1.77 12.94 -4.11
C LEU A 20 0.87 11.93 -4.86
N GLY A 21 -0.05 11.26 -4.14
CA GLY A 21 -1.05 10.39 -4.73
C GLY A 21 -0.63 8.94 -4.90
N ALA A 22 0.33 8.45 -4.10
CA ALA A 22 0.54 7.00 -3.93
C ALA A 22 -0.67 6.34 -3.27
N ASP A 23 -0.87 5.05 -3.56
CA ASP A 23 -1.88 4.20 -2.93
C ASP A 23 -1.28 3.23 -1.92
N LEU A 24 -0.05 2.75 -2.16
CA LEU A 24 0.70 1.89 -1.25
C LEU A 24 2.11 2.43 -1.06
N VAL A 25 2.63 2.30 0.16
CA VAL A 25 4.00 2.68 0.52
C VAL A 25 4.57 1.62 1.44
N GLY A 26 5.76 1.12 1.15
CA GLY A 26 6.45 0.11 1.94
C GLY A 26 7.96 0.32 1.93
N PHE A 27 8.62 -0.28 2.90
CA PHE A 27 10.07 -0.17 3.10
C PHE A 27 10.68 -1.56 3.22
N ALA A 28 11.77 -1.79 2.49
CA ALA A 28 12.57 -3.00 2.57
C ALA A 28 13.96 -2.68 3.10
N ASN A 29 14.41 -3.39 4.13
CA ASN A 29 15.80 -3.38 4.56
C ASN A 29 16.67 -4.15 3.56
N ILE A 30 17.96 -3.85 3.57
CA ILE A 30 18.87 -4.33 2.52
C ILE A 30 19.11 -5.85 2.55
N GLU A 31 18.97 -6.47 3.71
CA GLU A 31 19.13 -7.91 3.91
C GLU A 31 18.11 -8.71 3.08
N ARG A 32 16.93 -8.14 2.78
CA ARG A 32 15.93 -8.76 1.92
C ARG A 32 16.35 -8.88 0.45
N PHE A 33 17.46 -8.24 0.07
CA PHE A 33 18.05 -8.30 -1.27
C PHE A 33 19.32 -9.18 -1.32
N GLU A 34 19.66 -9.93 -0.28
CA GLU A 34 20.89 -10.74 -0.22
C GLU A 34 21.05 -11.73 -1.39
N ASN A 35 19.93 -12.24 -1.91
CA ASN A 35 19.89 -13.21 -3.02
C ASN A 35 19.82 -12.54 -4.40
N ALA A 36 19.78 -11.20 -4.47
CA ALA A 36 19.74 -10.49 -5.74
C ALA A 36 21.14 -10.47 -6.39
N PRO A 37 21.25 -10.69 -7.72
CA PRO A 37 22.51 -10.46 -8.42
C PRO A 37 23.00 -9.03 -8.18
N VAL A 38 24.31 -8.83 -7.96
CA VAL A 38 24.86 -7.49 -7.64
C VAL A 38 24.49 -6.44 -8.69
N MET A 39 24.50 -6.79 -9.98
CA MET A 39 24.08 -5.88 -11.07
C MET A 39 22.57 -5.59 -11.12
N MET A 40 21.79 -6.18 -10.21
CA MET A 40 20.34 -6.03 -10.06
C MET A 40 19.93 -5.75 -8.60
N SER A 41 20.89 -5.40 -7.74
CA SER A 41 20.68 -5.20 -6.31
C SER A 41 20.84 -3.72 -5.93
N PRO A 42 20.25 -3.27 -4.81
CA PRO A 42 20.35 -1.87 -4.44
C PRO A 42 21.80 -1.43 -4.14
N GLN A 43 22.62 -2.30 -3.53
CA GLN A 43 24.05 -2.00 -3.31
C GLN A 43 24.89 -2.00 -4.60
N GLY A 44 24.41 -2.62 -5.68
CA GLY A 44 25.03 -2.48 -7.00
C GLY A 44 24.90 -1.07 -7.58
N ILE A 45 23.86 -0.33 -7.15
CA ILE A 45 23.56 1.03 -7.60
C ILE A 45 24.11 2.06 -6.61
N LEU A 46 23.75 1.91 -5.32
CA LEU A 46 24.22 2.74 -4.22
C LEU A 46 24.91 1.84 -3.18
N PRO A 47 26.25 1.75 -3.17
CA PRO A 47 26.98 0.82 -2.29
C PRO A 47 26.68 0.94 -0.80
N THR A 48 26.21 2.12 -0.38
CA THR A 48 25.85 2.43 1.01
C THR A 48 24.37 2.26 1.33
N ALA A 49 23.58 1.73 0.40
CA ALA A 49 22.14 1.53 0.57
C ALA A 49 21.84 0.72 1.83
N ARG A 50 20.86 1.20 2.59
CA ARG A 50 20.31 0.57 3.80
C ARG A 50 18.84 0.21 3.64
N THR A 51 18.11 1.02 2.88
CA THR A 51 16.68 0.86 2.66
C THR A 51 16.31 1.02 1.18
N VAL A 52 15.31 0.27 0.73
CA VAL A 52 14.55 0.54 -0.49
C VAL A 52 13.12 0.91 -0.12
N MET A 53 12.72 2.14 -0.41
CA MET A 53 11.34 2.59 -0.32
C MET A 53 10.61 2.23 -1.62
N VAL A 54 9.41 1.67 -1.51
CA VAL A 54 8.57 1.30 -2.65
C VAL A 54 7.23 2.02 -2.55
N CYS A 55 6.86 2.74 -3.61
CA CYS A 55 5.54 3.34 -3.75
C CYS A 55 4.77 2.65 -4.87
N ALA A 56 3.45 2.59 -4.75
CA ALA A 56 2.58 2.07 -5.79
C ALA A 56 1.38 2.98 -6.06
N ILE A 57 0.88 2.94 -7.29
CA ILE A 57 -0.44 3.45 -7.68
C ILE A 57 -1.21 2.33 -8.38
N HIS A 58 -2.53 2.33 -8.27
CA HIS A 58 -3.36 1.30 -8.90
C HIS A 58 -4.00 1.79 -10.21
N HIS A 59 -4.26 0.84 -11.12
CA HIS A 59 -4.99 1.12 -12.35
C HIS A 59 -6.48 1.30 -12.05
N PRO A 60 -7.19 2.17 -12.79
CA PRO A 60 -8.65 2.17 -12.81
C PRO A 60 -9.17 0.80 -13.28
N ASP A 61 -10.09 0.20 -12.53
CA ASP A 61 -10.57 -1.16 -12.84
C ASP A 61 -11.22 -1.25 -14.22
N ALA A 62 -12.09 -0.30 -14.56
CA ALA A 62 -12.81 -0.30 -15.84
C ALA A 62 -11.86 -0.25 -17.05
N THR A 63 -10.74 0.48 -16.93
CA THR A 63 -9.70 0.53 -17.97
C THR A 63 -9.10 -0.86 -18.21
N ILE A 64 -8.84 -1.62 -17.15
CA ILE A 64 -8.26 -2.96 -17.25
C ILE A 64 -9.32 -3.99 -17.69
N GLU A 65 -10.56 -3.83 -17.27
CA GLU A 65 -11.66 -4.77 -17.53
C GLU A 65 -12.16 -4.69 -18.97
N LEU A 66 -12.14 -3.50 -19.58
CA LEU A 66 -12.54 -3.31 -20.98
C LEU A 66 -11.39 -3.52 -21.97
N ASP A 67 -10.14 -3.57 -21.49
CA ASP A 67 -8.96 -3.79 -22.33
C ASP A 67 -8.98 -5.17 -22.98
N GLY A 68 -8.73 -5.28 -24.29
CA GLY A 68 -8.56 -6.59 -24.91
C GLY A 68 -9.84 -7.42 -25.09
N GLU A 69 -11.03 -6.82 -25.04
CA GLU A 69 -12.30 -7.55 -25.31
C GLU A 69 -12.47 -7.93 -26.78
N GLU A 70 -12.18 -7.00 -27.71
CA GLU A 70 -12.23 -7.26 -29.16
C GLU A 70 -10.86 -7.71 -29.70
N SER A 71 -9.81 -6.98 -29.32
CA SER A 71 -8.41 -7.27 -29.63
C SER A 71 -7.54 -6.65 -28.55
N ALA A 72 -6.38 -7.23 -28.30
CA ALA A 72 -5.38 -6.69 -27.38
C ALA A 72 -4.91 -5.26 -27.75
N HIS A 73 -5.16 -4.82 -28.99
CA HIS A 73 -4.82 -3.47 -29.48
C HIS A 73 -6.03 -2.51 -29.51
N ILE A 74 -7.22 -2.97 -29.15
CA ILE A 74 -8.45 -2.17 -29.13
C ILE A 74 -8.69 -1.73 -27.69
N SER A 75 -8.54 -0.41 -27.46
CA SER A 75 -8.57 0.34 -26.19
C SER A 75 -7.21 0.98 -25.89
N ASP A 76 -7.18 2.29 -25.58
CA ASP A 76 -5.95 3.01 -25.20
C ASP A 76 -5.61 2.85 -23.70
N SER A 77 -5.84 1.64 -23.18
CA SER A 77 -5.53 1.27 -21.80
C SER A 77 -4.02 1.38 -21.52
N TYR A 78 -3.19 1.14 -22.54
CA TYR A 78 -1.75 1.29 -22.46
C TYR A 78 -1.33 2.75 -22.29
N GLY A 79 -2.03 3.71 -22.90
CA GLY A 79 -1.83 5.14 -22.68
C GLY A 79 -2.03 5.54 -21.21
N VAL A 80 -3.01 4.94 -20.53
CA VAL A 80 -3.20 5.13 -19.07
C VAL A 80 -1.99 4.63 -18.29
N GLN A 81 -1.43 3.47 -18.66
CA GLN A 81 -0.21 2.95 -18.05
C GLN A 81 1.00 3.88 -18.26
N ILE A 82 1.11 4.56 -19.40
CA ILE A 82 2.16 5.57 -19.63
C ILE A 82 1.98 6.75 -18.67
N ALA A 83 0.78 7.30 -18.54
CA ALA A 83 0.51 8.40 -17.60
C ALA A 83 0.79 8.01 -16.13
N MET A 84 0.57 6.73 -15.79
CA MET A 84 0.93 6.20 -14.47
C MET A 84 2.45 6.18 -14.24
N ASN A 85 3.27 5.91 -15.26
CA ASN A 85 4.73 5.98 -15.16
C ASN A 85 5.20 7.39 -14.84
N ASP A 86 4.70 8.41 -15.54
CA ASP A 86 5.06 9.81 -15.28
C ASP A 86 4.75 10.23 -13.84
N LYS A 87 3.58 9.82 -13.33
CA LYS A 87 3.19 10.08 -11.94
C LYS A 87 4.11 9.37 -10.94
N LEU A 88 4.45 8.10 -11.20
CA LEU A 88 5.37 7.33 -10.36
C LEU A 88 6.78 7.92 -10.35
N ASP A 89 7.28 8.34 -11.50
CA ASP A 89 8.59 8.97 -11.62
C ASP A 89 8.62 10.30 -10.87
N HIS A 90 7.56 11.10 -10.96
CA HIS A 90 7.40 12.31 -10.16
C HIS A 90 7.37 12.04 -8.65
N ILE A 91 6.66 10.99 -8.20
CA ILE A 91 6.65 10.56 -6.80
C ILE A 91 8.07 10.20 -6.33
N SER A 92 8.76 9.33 -7.07
CA SER A 92 10.09 8.85 -6.68
C SER A 92 11.13 9.96 -6.66
N PHE A 93 11.13 10.84 -7.66
CA PHE A 93 12.01 12.01 -7.73
C PHE A 93 11.79 12.94 -6.53
N THR A 94 10.53 13.29 -6.23
CA THR A 94 10.22 14.20 -5.12
C THR A 94 10.62 13.61 -3.77
N LEU A 95 10.41 12.30 -3.57
CA LEU A 95 10.82 11.61 -2.34
C LEU A 95 12.34 11.51 -2.21
N ALA A 96 13.06 11.32 -3.32
CA ALA A 96 14.51 11.33 -3.33
C ALA A 96 15.06 12.71 -2.91
N CYS A 97 14.53 13.80 -3.48
CA CYS A 97 14.90 15.16 -3.07
C CYS A 97 14.60 15.40 -1.58
N LEU A 98 13.46 14.94 -1.07
CA LEU A 98 13.13 15.06 0.35
C LEU A 98 14.15 14.33 1.25
N LEU A 99 14.58 13.13 0.85
CA LEU A 99 15.62 12.38 1.56
C LEU A 99 16.97 13.12 1.54
N GLU A 100 17.34 13.70 0.39
CA GLU A 100 18.55 14.51 0.26
C GLU A 100 18.51 15.78 1.11
N ASP A 101 17.38 16.48 1.15
CA ASP A 101 17.16 17.65 2.03
C ASP A 101 17.29 17.29 3.51
N MET A 102 16.99 16.03 3.88
CA MET A 102 17.18 15.47 5.22
C MET A 102 18.62 14.97 5.47
N GLY A 103 19.51 15.05 4.48
CA GLY A 103 20.92 14.67 4.59
C GLY A 103 21.23 13.21 4.23
N TYR A 104 20.27 12.46 3.68
CA TYR A 104 20.47 11.08 3.22
C TYR A 104 20.78 11.04 1.72
N ARG A 105 21.65 10.13 1.30
CA ARG A 105 21.79 9.86 -0.13
C ARG A 105 20.63 9.01 -0.60
N SER A 106 20.12 9.33 -1.78
CA SER A 106 19.07 8.53 -2.39
C SER A 106 19.21 8.47 -3.91
N VAL A 107 18.70 7.40 -4.50
CA VAL A 107 18.66 7.20 -5.95
C VAL A 107 17.22 6.80 -6.31
N PRO A 108 16.46 7.67 -6.98
CA PRO A 108 15.17 7.30 -7.53
C PRO A 108 15.39 6.39 -8.75
N ILE A 109 14.64 5.29 -8.81
CA ILE A 109 14.66 4.37 -9.95
C ILE A 109 13.41 4.61 -10.77
N VAL A 110 13.59 4.90 -12.06
CA VAL A 110 12.50 5.15 -13.00
C VAL A 110 11.62 3.93 -13.21
N SER A 111 10.31 4.16 -13.34
CA SER A 111 9.26 3.15 -13.42
C SER A 111 9.40 2.14 -14.57
N SER A 112 10.04 2.53 -15.67
CA SER A 112 10.41 1.66 -16.79
C SER A 112 11.93 1.62 -16.94
N ASN A 113 12.57 0.57 -16.44
CA ASN A 113 14.04 0.49 -16.28
C ASN A 113 14.69 -0.75 -16.89
N ILE A 114 14.07 -1.37 -17.90
CA ILE A 114 14.65 -2.54 -18.59
C ILE A 114 15.62 -2.05 -19.67
N TRP A 115 16.89 -1.92 -19.27
CA TRP A 115 17.95 -1.45 -20.16
C TRP A 115 18.76 -2.59 -20.79
N ARG A 116 18.65 -3.82 -20.26
CA ARG A 116 19.44 -4.99 -20.70
C ARG A 116 18.54 -6.11 -21.21
N TYR A 117 18.24 -6.09 -22.51
CA TYR A 117 17.49 -7.17 -23.15
C TYR A 117 18.31 -8.47 -23.29
N LYS A 118 19.64 -8.34 -23.39
CA LYS A 118 20.59 -9.46 -23.49
C LYS A 118 21.33 -9.68 -22.19
N ALA A 119 21.86 -10.89 -22.03
CA ALA A 119 22.88 -11.18 -21.03
C ALA A 119 24.04 -10.18 -21.17
N TYR A 120 24.56 -9.71 -20.03
CA TYR A 120 25.60 -8.69 -19.98
C TYR A 120 26.63 -9.03 -18.92
N LYS A 121 27.89 -9.18 -19.34
CA LYS A 121 28.99 -9.66 -18.47
C LYS A 121 28.60 -10.98 -17.78
N ASP A 122 28.63 -11.01 -16.46
CA ASP A 122 28.28 -12.17 -15.65
C ASP A 122 26.76 -12.32 -15.43
N LEU A 123 25.97 -11.31 -15.80
CA LEU A 123 24.52 -11.36 -15.70
C LEU A 123 23.96 -12.17 -16.88
N LYS A 124 23.49 -13.39 -16.59
CA LYS A 124 22.90 -14.28 -17.60
C LYS A 124 21.41 -14.04 -17.85
N ALA A 125 20.76 -13.18 -17.06
CA ALA A 125 19.36 -12.83 -17.24
C ALA A 125 19.15 -11.98 -18.50
N VAL A 126 18.05 -12.25 -19.22
CA VAL A 126 17.50 -11.41 -20.29
C VAL A 126 16.41 -10.49 -19.71
N PHE A 127 16.15 -9.37 -20.38
CA PHE A 127 15.21 -8.32 -19.89
C PHE A 127 15.51 -7.88 -18.45
N ALA A 128 16.79 -7.71 -18.13
CA ALA A 128 17.22 -7.40 -16.77
C ALA A 128 17.14 -5.88 -16.48
N PRO A 129 16.37 -5.46 -15.47
CA PRO A 129 16.39 -4.09 -14.97
C PRO A 129 17.59 -3.82 -14.05
N ASP A 130 17.81 -2.57 -13.66
CA ASP A 130 18.76 -2.20 -12.59
C ASP A 130 18.28 -2.68 -11.22
N ILE A 131 16.97 -2.64 -10.99
CA ILE A 131 16.29 -3.32 -9.90
C ILE A 131 14.87 -3.62 -10.34
N SER A 132 14.35 -4.80 -10.01
CA SER A 132 12.96 -5.14 -10.32
C SER A 132 12.02 -4.49 -9.31
N HIS A 133 11.20 -3.53 -9.74
CA HIS A 133 10.16 -2.96 -8.88
C HIS A 133 9.14 -4.00 -8.39
N ILE A 134 8.88 -5.03 -9.21
CA ILE A 134 8.01 -6.16 -8.84
C ILE A 134 8.61 -6.88 -7.63
N TYR A 135 9.89 -7.24 -7.66
CA TYR A 135 10.54 -7.92 -6.55
C TYR A 135 10.75 -7.00 -5.36
N ALA A 136 11.06 -5.71 -5.60
CA ALA A 136 11.14 -4.71 -4.55
C ALA A 136 9.82 -4.60 -3.76
N ALA A 137 8.66 -4.64 -4.43
CA ALA A 137 7.35 -4.62 -3.77
C ALA A 137 7.13 -5.83 -2.83
N VAL A 138 7.63 -7.01 -3.20
CA VAL A 138 7.61 -8.20 -2.33
C VAL A 138 8.52 -7.99 -1.13
N THR A 139 9.75 -7.52 -1.34
CA THR A 139 10.70 -7.23 -0.26
C THR A 139 10.20 -6.12 0.68
N ALA A 140 9.41 -5.18 0.18
CA ALA A 140 8.79 -4.12 0.98
C ALA A 140 7.51 -4.58 1.70
N GLY A 141 7.20 -5.89 1.64
CA GLY A 141 6.03 -6.49 2.27
C GLY A 141 4.70 -6.08 1.65
N LEU A 142 4.70 -5.39 0.50
CA LEU A 142 3.48 -4.89 -0.13
C LEU A 142 2.71 -5.98 -0.87
N THR A 143 3.41 -6.97 -1.42
CA THR A 143 2.82 -7.93 -2.35
C THR A 143 3.33 -9.36 -2.16
N GLU A 144 2.68 -10.30 -2.83
CA GLU A 144 3.20 -11.63 -3.15
C GLU A 144 3.34 -11.79 -4.67
N LEU A 145 4.19 -12.71 -5.15
CA LEU A 145 4.22 -13.04 -6.57
C LEU A 145 3.08 -14.00 -6.95
N GLY A 146 2.38 -13.68 -8.03
CA GLY A 146 1.47 -14.61 -8.68
C GLY A 146 2.21 -15.54 -9.61
N TRP A 147 1.54 -16.61 -10.06
CA TRP A 147 2.14 -17.55 -11.02
C TRP A 147 2.61 -16.88 -12.32
N ASN A 148 1.94 -15.80 -12.73
CA ASN A 148 2.30 -14.99 -13.90
C ASN A 148 3.60 -14.17 -13.73
N GLY A 149 4.17 -14.12 -12.51
CA GLY A 149 5.34 -13.33 -12.16
C GLY A 149 5.05 -11.85 -11.87
N LEU A 150 3.79 -11.43 -11.83
CA LEU A 150 3.40 -10.08 -11.38
C LEU A 150 3.31 -10.03 -9.85
N SER A 151 3.44 -8.82 -9.29
CA SER A 151 3.26 -8.56 -7.86
C SER A 151 1.80 -8.28 -7.55
N LEU A 152 1.19 -9.12 -6.72
CA LEU A 152 -0.21 -9.03 -6.31
C LEU A 152 -0.27 -8.35 -4.94
N SER A 153 -0.96 -7.22 -4.83
CA SER A 153 -1.31 -6.64 -3.53
C SER A 153 -2.64 -7.20 -3.03
N PRO A 154 -2.85 -7.26 -1.71
CA PRO A 154 -4.13 -7.68 -1.15
C PRO A 154 -5.26 -6.67 -1.45
N GLU A 155 -4.92 -5.41 -1.75
CA GLU A 155 -5.89 -4.35 -2.11
C GLU A 155 -6.32 -4.40 -3.59
N TYR A 156 -5.36 -4.60 -4.51
CA TYR A 156 -5.57 -4.34 -5.94
C TYR A 156 -5.16 -5.52 -6.84
N GLY A 157 -4.72 -6.65 -6.25
CA GLY A 157 -4.18 -7.76 -7.02
C GLY A 157 -2.97 -7.31 -7.85
N PRO A 158 -2.82 -7.73 -9.11
CA PRO A 158 -1.72 -7.30 -9.96
C PRO A 158 -1.92 -5.88 -10.52
N ARG A 159 -3.08 -5.23 -10.32
CA ARG A 159 -3.45 -3.94 -10.92
C ARG A 159 -2.73 -2.76 -10.28
N ASN A 160 -1.47 -2.92 -9.91
CA ASN A 160 -0.60 -1.88 -9.35
C ASN A 160 0.60 -1.66 -10.27
N ARG A 161 1.07 -0.42 -10.32
CA ARG A 161 2.42 -0.09 -10.81
C ARG A 161 3.24 0.42 -9.66
N PHE A 162 4.55 0.17 -9.71
CA PHE A 162 5.46 0.39 -8.60
C PHE A 162 6.64 1.26 -9.04
N VAL A 163 7.20 2.00 -8.11
CA VAL A 163 8.48 2.72 -8.24
C VAL A 163 9.29 2.52 -6.96
N SER A 164 10.60 2.70 -7.04
CA SER A 164 11.50 2.47 -5.92
C SER A 164 12.50 3.61 -5.75
N VAL A 165 12.79 3.94 -4.49
CA VAL A 165 13.86 4.87 -4.11
C VAL A 165 14.83 4.12 -3.22
N ILE A 166 16.10 4.04 -3.63
CA ILE A 166 17.17 3.41 -2.86
C ILE A 166 17.82 4.49 -2.00
N THR A 167 18.06 4.23 -0.72
CA THR A 167 18.65 5.23 0.17
C THR A 167 19.57 4.61 1.22
N ASP A 168 20.52 5.41 1.72
CA ASP A 168 21.33 5.06 2.89
C ASP A 168 20.66 5.40 4.22
N ALA A 169 19.46 5.96 4.21
CA ALA A 169 18.62 6.11 5.39
C ALA A 169 18.25 4.74 5.99
N GLU A 170 18.38 4.59 7.31
CA GLU A 170 17.99 3.39 8.04
C GLU A 170 16.54 3.53 8.52
N ILE A 171 15.63 2.82 7.85
CA ILE A 171 14.19 2.93 8.06
C ILE A 171 13.65 1.54 8.44
N GLU A 172 12.72 1.51 9.39
CA GLU A 172 12.13 0.25 9.83
C GLU A 172 11.44 -0.48 8.66
N PRO A 173 11.82 -1.74 8.37
CA PRO A 173 11.23 -2.47 7.26
C PRO A 173 9.76 -2.76 7.51
N THR A 174 8.93 -2.55 6.50
CA THR A 174 7.53 -2.96 6.55
C THR A 174 7.45 -4.48 6.69
N PRO A 175 6.65 -5.03 7.63
CA PRO A 175 6.51 -6.47 7.78
C PRO A 175 6.08 -7.12 6.47
N LEU A 176 6.67 -8.28 6.14
CA LEU A 176 6.23 -9.05 4.97
C LEU A 176 4.75 -9.41 5.08
N TYR A 177 4.06 -9.46 3.94
CA TYR A 177 2.66 -9.89 3.91
C TYR A 177 2.53 -11.34 4.39
N LYS A 178 1.70 -11.54 5.42
CA LYS A 178 1.40 -12.85 6.05
C LYS A 178 -0.10 -13.18 6.01
N GLY A 179 -0.86 -12.51 5.14
CA GLY A 179 -2.27 -12.80 4.95
C GLY A 179 -2.48 -14.08 4.14
N GLN A 180 -3.70 -14.27 3.65
CA GLN A 180 -4.03 -15.39 2.78
C GLN A 180 -3.28 -15.31 1.44
N ALA A 181 -3.01 -16.47 0.84
CA ALA A 181 -2.35 -16.52 -0.46
C ALA A 181 -3.12 -15.71 -1.50
N LEU A 182 -2.44 -14.78 -2.15
CA LEU A 182 -3.05 -13.91 -3.17
C LEU A 182 -3.21 -14.60 -4.53
N CYS A 183 -2.43 -15.65 -4.77
CA CYS A 183 -2.54 -16.53 -5.93
C CYS A 183 -2.96 -17.94 -5.48
N ASP A 184 -4.12 -18.39 -5.97
CA ASP A 184 -4.68 -19.73 -5.74
C ASP A 184 -4.36 -20.72 -6.87
N MET A 185 -3.39 -20.38 -7.73
CA MET A 185 -2.95 -21.23 -8.84
C MET A 185 -4.06 -21.57 -9.85
N CYS A 186 -5.06 -20.69 -10.01
CA CYS A 186 -6.23 -20.93 -10.87
C CYS A 186 -5.92 -21.11 -12.37
N GLY A 187 -4.71 -20.76 -12.83
CA GLY A 187 -4.26 -20.93 -14.21
C GLY A 187 -4.87 -19.95 -15.22
N ALA A 188 -5.63 -18.93 -14.80
CA ALA A 188 -6.26 -17.96 -15.70
C ALA A 188 -5.23 -17.23 -16.58
N CYS A 189 -4.08 -16.83 -16.00
CA CYS A 189 -2.99 -16.20 -16.72
C CYS A 189 -2.39 -17.09 -17.84
N ILE A 190 -2.44 -18.41 -17.67
CA ILE A 190 -1.94 -19.37 -18.66
C ILE A 190 -2.95 -19.50 -19.80
N ARG A 191 -4.23 -19.73 -19.46
CA ARG A 191 -5.30 -19.97 -20.45
C ARG A 191 -5.53 -18.80 -21.39
N HIS A 192 -5.34 -17.58 -20.92
CA HIS A 192 -5.68 -16.36 -21.65
C HIS A 192 -4.48 -15.60 -22.21
N CYS A 193 -3.26 -16.15 -22.18
CA CYS A 193 -2.09 -15.47 -22.74
C CYS A 193 -2.06 -15.60 -24.28
N PRO A 194 -2.29 -14.52 -25.05
CA PRO A 194 -2.31 -14.60 -26.52
C PRO A 194 -0.93 -14.92 -27.10
N ALA A 195 0.14 -14.48 -26.43
CA ALA A 195 1.52 -14.74 -26.84
C ALA A 195 2.02 -16.15 -26.48
N GLN A 196 1.22 -16.95 -25.76
CA GLN A 196 1.58 -18.30 -25.31
C GLN A 196 2.88 -18.35 -24.48
N ALA A 197 3.21 -17.26 -23.78
CA ALA A 197 4.45 -17.14 -23.00
C ALA A 197 4.57 -18.16 -21.85
N PHE A 198 3.44 -18.70 -21.39
CA PHE A 198 3.37 -19.68 -20.32
C PHE A 198 3.22 -21.13 -20.80
N THR A 199 3.15 -21.37 -22.11
CA THR A 199 2.93 -22.71 -22.69
C THR A 199 3.96 -23.11 -23.74
N LYS A 200 4.58 -22.15 -24.44
CA LYS A 200 5.67 -22.39 -25.39
C LYS A 200 7.00 -21.89 -24.83
N GLU A 201 8.05 -22.69 -25.01
CA GLU A 201 9.45 -22.32 -24.65
C GLU A 201 9.62 -21.93 -23.17
N VAL A 202 8.90 -22.60 -22.27
CA VAL A 202 8.93 -22.32 -20.83
C VAL A 202 10.08 -23.06 -20.16
N GLU A 203 10.84 -22.36 -19.32
CA GLU A 203 12.04 -22.88 -18.66
C GLU A 203 11.77 -23.26 -17.18
N GLY A 204 10.65 -23.95 -16.93
CA GLY A 204 10.28 -24.41 -15.59
C GLY A 204 9.81 -23.30 -14.64
N VAL A 205 10.33 -23.30 -13.41
CA VAL A 205 9.83 -22.47 -12.29
C VAL A 205 10.99 -21.68 -11.67
N LYS A 206 10.78 -20.38 -11.48
CA LYS A 206 11.68 -19.51 -10.72
C LYS A 206 11.22 -19.39 -9.27
N ASN A 207 12.16 -19.11 -8.38
CA ASN A 207 11.87 -18.82 -6.99
C ASN A 207 12.65 -17.57 -6.56
N VAL A 208 11.94 -16.60 -5.98
CA VAL A 208 12.55 -15.46 -5.29
C VAL A 208 12.31 -15.67 -3.79
N ARG A 209 13.37 -16.02 -3.06
CA ARG A 209 13.31 -16.22 -1.61
C ARG A 209 13.61 -14.90 -0.89
N VAL A 210 12.70 -14.46 -0.03
CA VAL A 210 12.84 -13.27 0.82
C VAL A 210 12.61 -13.69 2.25
N GLU A 211 13.62 -13.52 3.11
CA GLU A 211 13.61 -14.06 4.48
C GLU A 211 13.27 -15.57 4.47
N ASP A 212 12.24 -15.98 5.22
CA ASP A 212 11.76 -17.35 5.32
C ASP A 212 10.71 -17.73 4.25
N LYS A 213 10.41 -16.84 3.30
CA LYS A 213 9.31 -17.01 2.33
C LYS A 213 9.79 -17.26 0.91
N ASP A 214 9.33 -18.36 0.32
CA ASP A 214 9.52 -18.68 -1.09
C ASP A 214 8.41 -18.07 -1.96
N ASN A 215 8.79 -17.37 -3.04
CA ASN A 215 7.88 -16.78 -4.01
C ASN A 215 8.11 -17.45 -5.37
N ARG A 216 7.38 -18.54 -5.63
CA ARG A 216 7.52 -19.36 -6.84
C ARG A 216 6.59 -18.90 -7.96
N PHE A 217 7.12 -18.81 -9.18
CA PHE A 217 6.36 -18.38 -10.36
C PHE A 217 6.93 -19.00 -11.65
N ALA A 218 6.16 -18.93 -12.74
CA ALA A 218 6.57 -19.50 -14.02
C ALA A 218 7.82 -18.80 -14.59
N ASN A 219 8.81 -19.57 -15.03
CA ASN A 219 9.89 -19.05 -15.87
C ASN A 219 9.41 -18.98 -17.33
N LYS A 220 8.48 -18.06 -17.59
CA LYS A 220 7.85 -17.82 -18.89
C LYS A 220 8.86 -17.34 -19.93
N ASN A 221 8.62 -17.62 -21.20
CA ASN A 221 9.43 -17.05 -22.28
C ASN A 221 9.21 -15.53 -22.35
N LEU A 222 10.24 -14.77 -22.00
CA LEU A 222 10.19 -13.31 -21.96
C LEU A 222 10.19 -12.67 -23.36
N TRP A 223 10.80 -13.29 -24.37
CA TRP A 223 10.71 -12.82 -25.76
C TRP A 223 9.28 -12.91 -26.29
N ARG A 224 8.58 -14.02 -26.00
CA ARG A 224 7.13 -14.14 -26.27
C ARG A 224 6.32 -13.10 -25.50
N CYS A 225 6.57 -12.96 -24.20
CA CYS A 225 5.86 -12.01 -23.35
C CYS A 225 6.02 -10.57 -23.86
N ALA A 226 7.22 -10.24 -24.35
CA ALA A 226 7.59 -8.91 -24.83
C ALA A 226 7.09 -8.59 -26.25
N TRP A 227 6.61 -9.60 -27.00
CA TRP A 227 6.20 -9.48 -28.41
C TRP A 227 5.39 -8.21 -28.70
N SER A 228 4.29 -8.05 -27.96
CA SER A 228 3.38 -6.92 -28.17
C SER A 228 3.67 -5.76 -27.21
N GLU A 229 3.98 -6.04 -25.95
CA GLU A 229 4.15 -5.00 -24.93
C GLU A 229 5.41 -4.15 -25.13
N HIS A 230 6.55 -4.77 -25.48
CA HIS A 230 7.83 -4.07 -25.61
C HIS A 230 8.17 -3.75 -27.07
N PHE A 231 7.80 -4.63 -28.00
CA PHE A 231 8.14 -4.48 -29.42
C PHE A 231 6.98 -3.99 -30.29
N ALA A 232 5.79 -3.78 -29.70
CA ALA A 232 4.61 -3.24 -30.39
C ALA A 232 4.23 -4.05 -31.64
N LEU A 233 4.39 -5.38 -31.58
CA LEU A 233 4.00 -6.28 -32.67
C LEU A 233 2.53 -6.69 -32.55
N ASP A 234 1.87 -6.80 -33.70
CA ASP A 234 0.43 -7.04 -33.78
C ASP A 234 0.06 -8.48 -33.39
N LEU A 235 -0.66 -8.67 -32.29
CA LEU A 235 -1.14 -9.98 -31.83
C LEU A 235 -2.24 -10.54 -32.73
N ASP A 236 -2.99 -9.69 -33.44
CA ASP A 236 -4.07 -10.15 -34.34
C ASP A 236 -3.50 -10.84 -35.59
N LYS A 237 -2.24 -10.58 -35.93
CA LYS A 237 -1.50 -11.27 -37.00
C LYS A 237 -0.93 -12.62 -36.57
N GLY A 238 -1.11 -12.98 -35.30
CA GLY A 238 -0.60 -14.21 -34.71
C GLY A 238 0.86 -14.09 -34.25
N VAL A 239 1.27 -15.07 -33.44
CA VAL A 239 2.64 -15.17 -32.91
C VAL A 239 3.28 -16.45 -33.48
N PRO A 240 4.52 -16.38 -33.99
CA PRO A 240 5.21 -17.56 -34.51
C PRO A 240 5.37 -18.69 -33.49
N ASP A 241 5.61 -19.90 -34.00
CA ASP A 241 5.78 -21.11 -33.20
C ASP A 241 7.04 -21.13 -32.34
N VAL A 242 8.07 -20.39 -32.74
CA VAL A 242 9.30 -20.12 -31.98
C VAL A 242 9.50 -18.61 -31.98
N VAL A 243 9.85 -18.03 -30.84
CA VAL A 243 10.08 -16.58 -30.73
C VAL A 243 11.42 -16.34 -30.06
N THR A 244 12.41 -15.98 -30.87
CA THR A 244 13.68 -15.42 -30.44
C THR A 244 13.77 -13.94 -30.80
N GLU A 245 14.89 -13.31 -30.43
CA GLU A 245 15.20 -11.94 -30.84
C GLU A 245 15.16 -11.77 -32.37
N ALA A 246 15.68 -12.75 -33.12
CA ALA A 246 15.77 -12.66 -34.57
C ALA A 246 14.38 -12.62 -35.23
N GLU A 247 13.44 -13.46 -34.79
CA GLU A 247 12.06 -13.42 -35.28
C GLU A 247 11.36 -12.10 -34.93
N ILE A 248 11.64 -11.52 -33.76
CA ILE A 248 11.06 -10.22 -33.39
C ILE A 248 11.57 -9.12 -34.31
N LEU A 249 12.89 -9.06 -34.58
CA LEU A 249 13.46 -8.04 -35.45
C LEU A 249 12.93 -8.16 -36.88
N ASP A 250 12.86 -9.39 -37.41
CA ASP A 250 12.28 -9.68 -38.73
C ASP A 250 10.80 -9.29 -38.79
N ALA A 251 10.02 -9.58 -37.75
CA ALA A 251 8.62 -9.20 -37.68
C ALA A 251 8.46 -7.67 -37.65
N VAL A 252 9.24 -6.95 -36.84
CA VAL A 252 9.22 -5.46 -36.79
C VAL A 252 9.47 -4.87 -38.17
N GLU A 253 10.45 -5.39 -38.91
CA GLU A 253 10.79 -4.91 -40.24
C GLU A 253 9.68 -5.18 -41.27
N LYS A 254 9.10 -6.38 -41.25
CA LYS A 254 8.08 -6.79 -42.23
C LYS A 254 6.70 -6.20 -41.98
N GLN A 255 6.28 -6.14 -40.71
CA GLN A 255 4.89 -5.83 -40.36
C GLN A 255 4.70 -4.44 -39.76
N GLY A 256 5.80 -3.75 -39.43
CA GLY A 256 5.77 -2.50 -38.69
C GLY A 256 5.37 -2.70 -37.23
N ARG A 257 5.02 -1.59 -36.57
CA ARG A 257 4.60 -1.56 -35.17
C ARG A 257 3.17 -1.06 -35.05
N ARG A 258 2.40 -1.65 -34.13
CA ARG A 258 1.06 -1.27 -33.72
C ARG A 258 1.10 -1.03 -32.21
N SER A 259 0.65 0.15 -31.77
CA SER A 259 0.83 0.67 -30.40
C SER A 259 0.54 -0.33 -29.28
N GLY A 260 1.12 -0.05 -28.10
CA GLY A 260 1.33 -0.97 -26.99
C GLY A 260 0.05 -1.62 -26.44
N THR A 261 0.22 -2.84 -25.96
CA THR A 261 -0.85 -3.68 -25.39
C THR A 261 -0.54 -3.97 -23.93
N LEU A 262 -1.57 -4.03 -23.08
CA LEU A 262 -1.38 -4.54 -21.73
C LEU A 262 -1.28 -6.06 -21.72
N GLY A 263 -0.50 -6.60 -20.80
CA GLY A 263 -0.46 -8.03 -20.60
C GLY A 263 -1.82 -8.55 -20.12
N THR A 264 -2.46 -9.45 -20.85
CA THR A 264 -3.77 -10.06 -20.46
C THR A 264 -3.73 -10.69 -19.06
N CYS A 265 -2.55 -11.12 -18.60
CA CYS A 265 -2.36 -11.64 -17.26
C CYS A 265 -2.57 -10.60 -16.14
N LEU A 266 -2.46 -9.29 -16.42
CA LEU A 266 -2.84 -8.18 -15.52
C LEU A 266 -4.36 -8.10 -15.34
N LYS A 267 -5.10 -8.37 -16.42
CA LYS A 267 -6.56 -8.33 -16.47
C LYS A 267 -7.21 -9.49 -15.74
N VAL A 268 -6.83 -10.72 -16.10
CA VAL A 268 -7.52 -11.95 -15.67
C VAL A 268 -7.08 -12.46 -14.30
N CYS A 269 -5.96 -11.95 -13.78
CA CYS A 269 -5.45 -12.37 -12.48
C CYS A 269 -6.09 -11.50 -11.38
N VAL A 270 -7.08 -12.07 -10.71
CA VAL A 270 -7.78 -11.43 -9.57
C VAL A 270 -7.61 -12.34 -8.34
N PRO A 271 -7.10 -11.83 -7.21
CA PRO A 271 -7.00 -12.61 -5.97
C PRO A 271 -8.38 -13.17 -5.56
N PRO A 272 -8.46 -14.38 -5.00
CA PRO A 272 -9.73 -15.07 -4.73
C PRO A 272 -10.77 -14.20 -4.01
N ASP A 273 -10.34 -13.53 -2.94
CA ASP A 273 -11.19 -12.68 -2.11
C ASP A 273 -11.69 -11.40 -2.78
N LEU A 274 -11.10 -11.04 -3.93
CA LEU A 274 -11.48 -9.87 -4.71
C LEU A 274 -12.31 -10.21 -5.94
N ARG A 275 -12.53 -11.50 -6.23
CA ARG A 275 -13.29 -11.91 -7.40
C ARG A 275 -14.76 -11.60 -7.20
N MET A 276 -15.36 -10.98 -8.22
CA MET A 276 -16.80 -10.86 -8.33
C MET A 276 -17.34 -11.82 -9.38
N GLU A 277 -18.66 -12.03 -9.34
CA GLU A 277 -19.36 -12.63 -10.46
C GLU A 277 -19.09 -11.81 -11.73
N LYS A 278 -18.84 -12.50 -12.84
CA LYS A 278 -18.51 -11.89 -14.12
C LYS A 278 -19.69 -11.03 -14.60
N PRO A 279 -19.50 -9.72 -14.78
CA PRO A 279 -20.55 -8.85 -15.30
C PRO A 279 -20.66 -8.95 -16.83
N ASP A 280 -21.80 -8.56 -17.39
CA ASP A 280 -22.14 -8.78 -18.81
C ASP A 280 -21.24 -8.02 -19.81
N TYR A 281 -20.55 -6.96 -19.37
CA TYR A 281 -19.76 -6.08 -20.24
C TYR A 281 -18.31 -6.54 -20.45
N THR A 282 -17.84 -7.56 -19.75
CA THR A 282 -16.49 -8.11 -19.94
C THR A 282 -16.54 -9.62 -19.95
N SER A 283 -15.68 -10.22 -20.77
CA SER A 283 -15.56 -11.68 -20.84
C SER A 283 -14.84 -12.31 -19.63
N PHE A 284 -14.25 -11.50 -18.73
CA PHE A 284 -13.35 -11.95 -17.66
C PHE A 284 -13.87 -11.65 -16.24
N THR A 285 -13.27 -12.33 -15.25
CA THR A 285 -13.51 -12.04 -13.84
C THR A 285 -13.06 -10.63 -13.48
N THR A 286 -13.95 -9.87 -12.86
CA THR A 286 -13.67 -8.50 -12.40
C THR A 286 -13.25 -8.48 -10.94
N ARG A 287 -12.68 -7.33 -10.55
CA ARG A 287 -12.23 -7.10 -9.18
C ARG A 287 -13.29 -6.32 -8.43
N GLN A 288 -13.60 -6.73 -7.21
CA GLN A 288 -14.38 -5.91 -6.31
C GLN A 288 -13.60 -4.64 -5.97
N ASN A 289 -14.10 -3.49 -6.46
CA ASN A 289 -13.54 -2.20 -6.10
C ASN A 289 -13.70 -2.01 -4.58
N GLN A 290 -12.59 -1.79 -3.89
CA GLN A 290 -12.53 -2.03 -2.46
C GLN A 290 -13.08 -0.88 -1.62
N PHE A 291 -14.14 -1.21 -0.90
CA PHE A 291 -14.39 -0.82 0.49
C PHE A 291 -14.60 -2.09 1.35
N ARG A 292 -13.74 -3.13 1.20
CA ARG A 292 -13.84 -4.40 1.96
C ARG A 292 -12.46 -4.92 2.45
N PRO A 293 -12.42 -5.77 3.50
CA PRO A 293 -11.19 -6.18 4.19
C PRO A 293 -10.31 -7.09 3.33
N THR A 294 -9.00 -6.82 3.31
CA THR A 294 -8.00 -7.43 2.42
C THR A 294 -7.21 -8.57 3.06
N GLY A 295 -7.81 -9.23 4.06
CA GLY A 295 -7.08 -10.04 5.06
C GLY A 295 -6.31 -9.19 6.09
N LEU A 296 -6.14 -7.89 5.83
CA LEU A 296 -5.80 -6.87 6.82
C LEU A 296 -7.09 -6.29 7.44
N PRO A 297 -7.05 -5.77 8.69
CA PRO A 297 -8.20 -5.14 9.34
C PRO A 297 -8.90 -4.05 8.49
N MET A 298 -8.16 -3.38 7.61
CA MET A 298 -8.59 -2.34 6.67
C MET A 298 -7.49 -2.09 5.62
N PRO A 299 -7.75 -1.42 4.48
CA PRO A 299 -6.73 -1.10 3.48
C PRO A 299 -5.56 -0.30 4.06
N ARG A 300 -4.32 -0.61 3.63
CA ARG A 300 -3.10 0.01 4.19
C ARG A 300 -3.08 1.53 4.13
N LYS A 301 -3.54 2.13 3.04
CA LYS A 301 -3.65 3.59 2.90
C LYS A 301 -4.48 4.20 4.02
N ILE A 302 -5.59 3.55 4.40
CA ILE A 302 -6.47 4.05 5.46
C ILE A 302 -5.79 3.86 6.82
N ILE A 303 -5.12 2.73 7.06
CA ILE A 303 -4.30 2.51 8.28
C ILE A 303 -3.28 3.64 8.42
N ASP A 304 -2.48 3.85 7.38
CA ASP A 304 -1.40 4.82 7.41
C ASP A 304 -1.95 6.25 7.53
N GLN A 305 -3.01 6.61 6.81
CA GLN A 305 -3.66 7.92 6.96
C GLN A 305 -4.22 8.13 8.37
N ALA A 306 -4.78 7.10 8.99
CA ALA A 306 -5.28 7.18 10.36
C ALA A 306 -4.12 7.35 11.36
N ILE A 307 -3.01 6.64 11.17
CA ILE A 307 -1.78 6.83 11.95
C ILE A 307 -1.26 8.27 11.78
N LEU A 308 -1.11 8.73 10.53
CA LEU A 308 -0.64 10.08 10.21
C LEU A 308 -1.53 11.16 10.83
N THR A 309 -2.85 10.98 10.77
CA THR A 309 -3.81 11.90 11.38
C THR A 309 -3.64 11.92 12.89
N ALA A 310 -3.59 10.75 13.54
CA ALA A 310 -3.39 10.65 14.99
C ALA A 310 -2.06 11.27 15.43
N THR A 311 -0.96 11.05 14.69
CA THR A 311 0.34 11.68 14.97
C THR A 311 0.28 13.22 14.85
N ASN A 312 -0.46 13.76 13.88
CA ASN A 312 -0.67 15.23 13.80
C ASN A 312 -1.37 15.79 15.06
N TYR A 313 -2.14 14.97 15.77
CA TYR A 313 -2.78 15.30 17.04
C TYR A 313 -1.99 14.83 18.26
N ALA A 314 -0.68 14.59 18.10
CA ALA A 314 0.24 14.17 19.16
C ALA A 314 -0.12 12.86 19.85
N ALA A 315 -0.71 11.90 19.11
CA ALA A 315 -0.82 10.53 19.59
C ALA A 315 0.54 9.83 19.58
N ASP A 316 0.86 9.14 20.68
CA ASP A 316 2.12 8.41 20.86
C ASP A 316 2.09 6.99 20.30
N GLN A 317 0.90 6.38 20.25
CA GLN A 317 0.71 5.02 19.74
C GLN A 317 -0.58 4.91 18.95
N VAL A 318 -0.53 4.16 17.85
CA VAL A 318 -1.71 3.78 17.07
C VAL A 318 -1.60 2.30 16.74
N VAL A 319 -2.62 1.52 17.12
CA VAL A 319 -2.66 0.08 16.90
C VAL A 319 -3.96 -0.26 16.19
N VAL A 320 -3.87 -0.95 15.05
CA VAL A 320 -5.04 -1.46 14.32
C VAL A 320 -5.09 -2.98 14.48
N LEU A 321 -6.23 -3.50 14.94
CA LEU A 321 -6.47 -4.93 15.13
C LEU A 321 -7.65 -5.38 14.26
N SER A 322 -7.54 -6.56 13.65
CA SER A 322 -8.69 -7.21 13.01
C SER A 322 -9.67 -7.74 14.05
N GLU A 323 -10.92 -8.03 13.64
CA GLU A 323 -11.92 -8.66 14.49
C GLU A 323 -11.37 -9.91 15.19
N LYS A 324 -10.71 -10.80 14.43
CA LYS A 324 -10.08 -12.01 14.96
C LYS A 324 -9.00 -11.69 16.00
N ALA A 325 -8.13 -10.71 15.73
CA ALA A 325 -7.07 -10.32 16.65
C ALA A 325 -7.59 -9.61 17.91
N ALA A 326 -8.66 -8.82 17.77
CA ALA A 326 -9.34 -8.14 18.86
C ALA A 326 -10.03 -9.15 19.79
N ARG A 327 -10.81 -10.09 19.24
CA ARG A 327 -11.44 -11.18 20.02
C ARG A 327 -10.42 -12.07 20.72
N ALA A 328 -9.31 -12.39 20.06
CA ALA A 328 -8.20 -13.12 20.69
C ALA A 328 -7.58 -12.38 21.89
N LYS A 329 -7.76 -11.06 21.98
CA LYS A 329 -7.35 -10.22 23.12
C LYS A 329 -8.51 -9.87 24.07
N GLY A 330 -9.67 -10.52 23.93
CA GLY A 330 -10.86 -10.30 24.77
C GLY A 330 -11.61 -8.99 24.47
N ILE A 331 -11.40 -8.38 23.31
CA ILE A 331 -12.08 -7.15 22.89
C ILE A 331 -13.31 -7.54 22.04
N GLU A 332 -14.50 -7.37 22.61
CA GLU A 332 -15.78 -7.66 21.95
C GLU A 332 -16.28 -6.46 21.12
N LEU A 333 -16.08 -6.52 19.80
CA LEU A 333 -16.43 -5.45 18.89
C LEU A 333 -17.95 -5.31 18.69
N ASP A 334 -18.69 -6.41 18.74
CA ASP A 334 -20.15 -6.45 18.46
C ASP A 334 -20.97 -5.59 19.43
N SER A 335 -20.45 -5.44 20.66
CA SER A 335 -21.07 -4.63 21.71
C SER A 335 -20.95 -3.12 21.45
N LEU A 336 -19.98 -2.72 20.65
CA LEU A 336 -19.70 -1.34 20.28
C LEU A 336 -20.32 -1.01 18.91
N LEU A 337 -20.15 -1.91 17.95
CA LEU A 337 -20.69 -1.83 16.60
C LEU A 337 -20.93 -3.27 16.07
N PRO A 338 -22.18 -3.69 15.84
CA PRO A 338 -22.54 -5.09 15.55
C PRO A 338 -21.88 -5.71 14.31
N ASP A 339 -21.40 -4.90 13.37
CA ASP A 339 -20.75 -5.31 12.12
C ASP A 339 -19.26 -4.93 12.04
N ALA A 340 -18.65 -4.49 13.14
CA ALA A 340 -17.25 -4.09 13.16
C ALA A 340 -16.29 -5.23 12.79
N LYS A 341 -15.41 -4.95 11.82
CA LYS A 341 -14.37 -5.90 11.33
C LYS A 341 -12.97 -5.59 11.82
N SER A 342 -12.78 -4.45 12.47
CA SER A 342 -11.51 -4.02 13.04
C SER A 342 -11.72 -2.97 14.12
N ILE A 343 -10.67 -2.72 14.90
CA ILE A 343 -10.60 -1.63 15.87
C ILE A 343 -9.26 -0.91 15.73
N MET A 344 -9.30 0.42 15.78
CA MET A 344 -8.13 1.26 15.91
C MET A 344 -8.07 1.82 17.32
N ALA A 345 -7.03 1.47 18.06
CA ALA A 345 -6.73 2.03 19.36
C ALA A 345 -5.67 3.14 19.19
N VAL A 346 -5.99 4.34 19.66
CA VAL A 346 -5.06 5.48 19.68
C VAL A 346 -4.70 5.75 21.13
N GLY A 347 -3.40 5.69 21.44
CA GLY A 347 -2.85 5.92 22.77
C GLY A 347 -2.04 7.22 22.79
N ILE A 348 -2.24 8.01 23.83
CA ILE A 348 -1.39 9.16 24.16
C ILE A 348 -0.63 8.79 25.43
N LYS A 349 0.70 8.73 25.35
CA LYS A 349 1.61 8.49 26.46
C LYS A 349 1.79 9.79 27.23
N TRP A 350 1.09 9.89 28.35
CA TRP A 350 1.34 10.95 29.31
C TRP A 350 2.55 10.61 30.19
N ARG A 351 3.57 11.48 30.19
CA ARG A 351 4.63 11.50 31.21
C ARG A 351 4.17 12.36 32.39
N LEU A 352 3.81 11.73 33.52
CA LEU A 352 3.56 12.42 34.80
C LEU A 352 4.85 12.93 35.48
N ASP A 353 6.00 12.55 34.93
CA ASP A 353 7.36 12.88 35.34
C ASP A 353 7.93 14.10 34.58
N GLY A 354 7.24 14.61 33.56
CA GLY A 354 7.78 15.59 32.61
C GLY A 354 7.38 17.06 32.80
N TYR A 355 6.44 17.39 33.68
CA TYR A 355 6.15 18.78 34.03
C TYR A 355 6.87 19.16 35.32
N ALA A 356 7.96 19.93 35.20
CA ALA A 356 8.41 20.76 36.30
C ALA A 356 7.25 21.70 36.66
N GLY A 357 6.52 21.41 37.74
CA GLY A 357 5.41 22.26 38.22
C GLY A 357 4.10 21.55 38.57
N ILE A 358 3.96 20.23 38.45
CA ILE A 358 2.82 19.52 39.05
C ILE A 358 3.17 19.21 40.51
N ASP A 359 2.36 19.70 41.43
CA ASP A 359 2.50 19.42 42.86
C ASP A 359 2.44 17.90 43.13
N PRO A 360 3.32 17.35 43.98
CA PRO A 360 3.34 15.92 44.28
C PRO A 360 1.99 15.36 44.77
N GLN A 361 1.15 16.16 45.44
CA GLN A 361 -0.17 15.70 45.89
C GLN A 361 -1.16 15.57 44.73
N ASP A 362 -1.12 16.50 43.78
CA ASP A 362 -1.92 16.38 42.55
C ASP A 362 -1.47 15.19 41.69
N LYS A 363 -0.16 14.91 41.65
CA LYS A 363 0.37 13.72 40.97
C LYS A 363 -0.17 12.42 41.60
N THR A 364 -0.13 12.31 42.93
CA THR A 364 -0.67 11.16 43.65
C THR A 364 -2.17 11.04 43.42
N ARG A 365 -2.92 12.14 43.57
CA ARG A 365 -4.38 12.16 43.36
C ARG A 365 -4.79 11.72 41.96
N ILE A 366 -4.08 12.18 40.93
CA ILE A 366 -4.34 11.81 39.53
C ILE A 366 -3.98 10.34 39.30
N THR A 367 -2.86 9.87 39.83
CA THR A 367 -2.43 8.47 39.68
C THR A 367 -3.39 7.52 40.38
N ASP A 368 -3.82 7.86 41.59
CA ASP A 368 -4.80 7.09 42.37
C ASP A 368 -6.16 7.08 41.67
N ALA A 369 -6.63 8.21 41.13
CA ALA A 369 -7.87 8.27 40.37
C ALA A 369 -7.83 7.39 39.12
N ILE A 370 -6.72 7.36 38.38
CA ILE A 370 -6.53 6.49 37.21
C ILE A 370 -6.53 5.01 37.62
N GLN A 371 -5.85 4.65 38.70
CA GLN A 371 -5.81 3.28 39.21
C GLN A 371 -7.18 2.82 39.73
N GLN A 372 -7.91 3.73 40.38
CA GLN A 372 -9.25 3.49 40.90
C GLN A 372 -10.24 3.27 39.75
N GLU A 373 -10.19 4.09 38.69
CA GLU A 373 -10.99 3.89 37.47
C GLU A 373 -10.67 2.56 36.77
N HIS A 374 -9.40 2.15 36.75
CA HIS A 374 -8.96 0.86 36.20
C HIS A 374 -9.47 -0.33 37.04
N SER A 375 -9.55 -0.16 38.36
CA SER A 375 -10.03 -1.19 39.30
C SER A 375 -11.56 -1.31 39.31
N GLU A 376 -12.29 -0.21 39.14
CA GLU A 376 -13.76 -0.16 39.19
C GLU A 376 -14.41 -0.55 37.85
N ARG A 377 -13.72 -0.36 36.70
CA ARG A 377 -14.25 -0.71 35.36
C ARG A 377 -14.08 -2.17 34.95
N CYS A 378 -13.38 -3.00 35.73
CA CYS A 378 -13.15 -4.41 35.40
C CYS A 378 -14.32 -5.34 35.77
N CYS A 379 -15.32 -4.86 36.51
CA CYS A 379 -16.43 -5.69 37.01
C CYS A 379 -17.73 -4.87 37.20
N SER A 380 -18.44 -4.49 36.11
CA SER A 380 -19.93 -4.50 36.05
C SER A 380 -20.53 -3.64 34.91
N ARG A 381 -21.27 -4.33 34.02
CA ARG A 381 -22.53 -3.96 33.31
C ARG A 381 -22.69 -2.63 32.53
N ARG A 382 -23.12 -2.83 31.26
CA ARG A 382 -24.12 -2.08 30.45
C ARG A 382 -23.88 -0.59 30.19
N TRP A 383 -23.42 -0.28 28.98
CA TRP A 383 -23.64 1.04 28.37
C TRP A 383 -24.88 1.01 27.46
N ILE A 384 -25.99 1.50 27.99
CA ILE A 384 -27.02 2.20 27.21
C ILE A 384 -26.96 3.64 27.71
N LEU A 385 -26.55 4.59 26.87
CA LEU A 385 -26.89 6.00 27.06
C LEU A 385 -27.26 6.61 25.70
N PRO A 386 -28.30 7.46 25.65
CA PRO A 386 -29.04 7.79 24.45
C PRO A 386 -28.30 8.83 23.60
N VAL A 387 -28.25 8.58 22.30
CA VAL A 387 -27.80 9.56 21.30
C VAL A 387 -28.88 10.62 21.16
N SER A 388 -28.68 11.77 21.79
CA SER A 388 -29.31 13.03 21.36
C SER A 388 -28.63 13.44 20.04
N LEU A 389 -29.32 13.17 18.94
CA LEU A 389 -29.00 13.68 17.61
C LEU A 389 -28.94 15.21 17.64
N THR A 390 -27.75 15.78 17.67
CA THR A 390 -27.50 17.12 17.13
C THR A 390 -26.56 16.99 15.95
N HIS A 391 -27.14 17.12 14.76
CA HIS A 391 -26.41 17.24 13.50
C HIS A 391 -25.53 18.49 13.56
N TRP A 392 -24.22 18.33 13.40
CA TRP A 392 -23.31 19.42 13.05
C TRP A 392 -22.86 19.24 11.60
N VAL A 393 -23.58 19.90 10.70
CA VAL A 393 -23.12 20.18 9.33
C VAL A 393 -22.27 21.46 9.42
N PHE A 394 -20.99 21.38 9.04
CA PHE A 394 -20.14 22.57 8.86
C PHE A 394 -20.38 23.17 7.47
N PRO A 395 -20.84 24.42 7.31
CA PRO A 395 -20.70 25.14 6.06
C PRO A 395 -19.39 25.94 6.07
N LEU A 396 -18.64 25.82 4.96
CA LEU A 396 -17.50 26.65 4.61
C LEU A 396 -17.94 28.09 4.28
N PHE A 397 -17.06 29.05 4.61
CA PHE A 397 -17.04 30.50 4.31
C PHE A 397 -17.54 31.50 5.38
N PRO A 398 -16.77 32.58 5.66
CA PRO A 398 -17.15 33.60 6.63
C PRO A 398 -17.83 34.80 5.95
N SER A 399 -18.92 35.30 6.52
CA SER A 399 -19.29 36.71 6.32
C SER A 399 -19.87 37.34 7.60
N ARG A 400 -19.40 38.56 7.86
CA ARG A 400 -19.67 39.40 9.03
C ARG A 400 -21.16 39.77 9.13
N ARG A 401 -21.74 39.72 10.34
CA ARG A 401 -22.62 40.79 10.85
C ARG A 401 -22.90 40.67 12.35
N LYS A 402 -22.66 41.79 13.06
CA LYS A 402 -23.01 42.06 14.46
C LYS A 402 -24.53 41.97 14.67
N ARG A 403 -25.00 41.43 15.81
CA ARG A 403 -26.16 41.98 16.53
C ARG A 403 -26.21 41.57 18.02
N LYS A 404 -26.68 42.57 18.78
CA LYS A 404 -26.74 42.84 20.22
C LYS A 404 -27.20 41.70 21.15
N ALA A 405 -26.60 41.74 22.34
CA ALA A 405 -27.06 41.08 23.55
C ALA A 405 -28.35 41.70 24.12
N SER A 406 -29.19 40.87 24.74
CA SER A 406 -30.14 41.27 25.77
C SER A 406 -30.05 40.31 26.95
N SER A 407 -29.98 40.93 28.13
CA SER A 407 -29.77 40.40 29.47
C SER A 407 -30.99 39.70 30.08
N ALA A 408 -30.76 38.59 30.78
CA ALA A 408 -31.46 38.26 32.02
C ALA A 408 -30.57 37.30 32.83
N THR A 409 -30.15 37.80 34.00
CA THR A 409 -29.26 37.17 34.98
C THR A 409 -29.97 36.10 35.81
N SER A 410 -29.32 34.97 36.07
CA SER A 410 -29.32 34.40 37.42
C SER A 410 -28.07 33.53 37.66
N SER A 411 -27.62 33.62 38.90
CA SER A 411 -26.37 33.13 39.46
C SER A 411 -26.11 31.63 39.26
N CYS A 412 -25.06 31.30 38.52
CA CYS A 412 -24.30 30.08 38.78
C CYS A 412 -22.81 30.41 38.65
N SER A 413 -22.16 30.42 39.81
CA SER A 413 -20.80 30.87 40.07
C SER A 413 -19.74 30.28 39.12
N GLU A 414 -18.61 30.97 39.02
CA GLU A 414 -17.32 30.61 38.39
C GLU A 414 -16.86 29.13 38.46
N LYS A 415 -17.45 28.31 39.34
CA LYS A 415 -17.24 26.87 39.39
C LYS A 415 -17.67 26.14 38.11
N CYS A 416 -18.70 26.60 37.39
CA CYS A 416 -19.11 25.97 36.11
C CYS A 416 -18.17 26.27 34.95
N ARG A 417 -17.46 27.42 34.95
CA ARG A 417 -16.49 27.74 33.88
C ARG A 417 -15.17 26.96 34.03
N LYS A 418 -14.76 26.64 35.25
CA LYS A 418 -13.59 25.76 35.48
C LYS A 418 -13.92 24.27 35.24
N ALA A 419 -15.17 23.84 35.46
CA ALA A 419 -15.59 22.46 35.15
C ALA A 419 -15.68 22.18 33.63
N MET A 420 -16.09 23.17 32.82
CA MET A 420 -16.15 23.01 31.35
C MET A 420 -14.77 22.99 30.67
N ALA A 421 -13.73 23.58 31.29
CA ALA A 421 -12.36 23.49 30.79
C ALA A 421 -11.71 22.13 31.10
N CYS A 422 -12.12 21.45 32.18
CA CYS A 422 -11.68 20.08 32.49
C CYS A 422 -12.44 19.01 31.70
N ALA A 423 -13.72 19.23 31.38
CA ALA A 423 -14.55 18.22 30.70
C ALA A 423 -14.25 18.05 29.19
N ILE A 424 -13.35 18.85 28.61
CA ILE A 424 -12.87 18.71 27.22
C ILE A 424 -11.57 17.88 27.15
N LEU A 425 -10.99 17.49 28.29
CA LEU A 425 -9.68 16.81 28.37
C LEU A 425 -9.74 15.36 28.85
N GLN A 426 -10.92 14.74 28.90
CA GLN A 426 -11.08 13.37 29.39
C GLN A 426 -12.01 12.56 28.48
N SER A 427 -11.43 12.04 27.40
CA SER A 427 -11.85 10.75 26.85
C SER A 427 -10.70 10.16 26.07
N SER A 428 -10.24 8.98 26.49
CA SER A 428 -9.66 7.99 25.57
C SER A 428 -10.71 7.78 24.49
N SER A 429 -10.59 8.53 23.40
CA SER A 429 -11.59 8.53 22.35
C SER A 429 -11.27 7.34 21.46
N THR A 430 -11.88 6.19 21.77
CA THR A 430 -11.92 5.07 20.83
C THR A 430 -12.70 5.57 19.61
N VAL A 431 -12.00 5.93 18.55
CA VAL A 431 -12.63 6.28 17.28
C VAL A 431 -13.05 4.97 16.62
N ILE A 432 -14.33 4.64 16.74
CA ILE A 432 -14.95 3.60 15.92
C ILE A 432 -15.33 4.27 14.60
N CYS A 433 -14.47 4.15 13.60
CA CYS A 433 -14.79 4.63 12.26
C CYS A 433 -15.79 3.67 11.61
N ARG A 434 -16.96 4.22 11.20
CA ARG A 434 -17.82 3.61 10.18
C ARG A 434 -17.26 4.03 8.82
N ILE A 435 -16.70 3.10 8.07
CA ILE A 435 -16.32 3.30 6.67
C ILE A 435 -16.98 2.19 5.86
#